data_AF-A0A1S8JJZ4-F1
#
_entry.id   AF-A0A1S8JJZ4-F1
#
_cell.length_a   1.000
_cell.length_b   1.000
_cell.length_c   1.000
_cell.angle_alpha   90.00
_cell.angle_beta   90.00
_cell.angle_gamma   90.00
#
_symmetry.space_group_name_H-M   'P 1'
#
loop_
_entity.id
_entity.type
_entity.pdbx_description
1 polymer ?
#
loop_
_entity_poly.entity_id
_entity_poly.type
_entity_poly.pdbx_seq_one_letter_code
_entity_poly.pdbx_strand_id
1 'polypeptide(L)' 'FGNTKALLLFENPEDVLTAVEGGVDIKELNVGSMAHSVGKVVVSKVLSMGQEDVEAFEKLEQKGVKFDVRKVPNDSRDN' A
#
# COMPACT_ATOMS: atom_id res chain seq x y z
N PHE A 1 19.42 -10.45 7.12
CA PHE A 1 18.30 -11.10 7.82
C PHE A 1 18.07 -12.47 7.18
N GLY A 2 18.72 -13.54 7.66
CA GLY A 2 18.75 -14.87 6.99
C GLY A 2 17.37 -15.46 6.65
N ASN A 3 16.81 -16.31 7.52
CA ASN A 3 15.48 -16.92 7.32
C ASN A 3 14.38 -16.24 8.16
N THR A 4 14.61 -14.99 8.60
CA THR A 4 13.66 -14.27 9.45
C THR A 4 12.41 -13.93 8.65
N LYS A 5 11.26 -14.37 9.14
CA LYS A 5 9.96 -13.91 8.64
C LYS A 5 9.61 -12.61 9.36
N ALA A 6 9.38 -11.55 8.59
CA ALA A 6 9.02 -10.24 9.11
C ALA A 6 7.70 -9.78 8.47
N LEU A 7 6.95 -8.97 9.22
CA LEU A 7 5.83 -8.19 8.73
C LEU A 7 6.29 -6.74 8.70
N LEU A 8 6.25 -6.11 7.52
CA LEU A 8 6.51 -4.69 7.36
C LEU A 8 5.18 -3.96 7.47
N LEU A 9 5.12 -2.95 8.33
CA LEU A 9 3.97 -2.07 8.48
C LEU A 9 4.42 -0.67 8.07
N PHE A 10 3.66 -0.07 7.16
CA PHE A 10 3.92 1.26 6.63
C PHE A 10 2.77 2.18 7.00
N GLU A 11 3.07 3.47 7.16
CA GLU A 11 2.06 4.49 7.43
C GLU A 11 1.37 4.94 6.13
N ASN A 12 2.10 4.96 5.02
CA ASN A 12 1.68 5.53 3.74
C ASN A 12 2.36 4.79 2.55
N PRO A 13 1.82 4.93 1.32
CA PRO A 13 2.40 4.28 0.13
C PRO A 13 3.75 4.87 -0.31
N GLU A 14 4.09 6.11 0.06
CA GLU A 14 5.35 6.76 -0.27
C GLU A 14 6.54 6.06 0.40
N ASP A 15 6.37 5.62 1.65
CA ASP A 15 7.36 4.84 2.37
C ASP A 15 7.55 3.45 1.75
N VAL A 16 6.47 2.86 1.23
CA VAL A 16 6.55 1.59 0.49
C VAL A 16 7.35 1.79 -0.79
N LEU A 17 7.07 2.85 -1.54
CA LEU A 17 7.81 3.20 -2.76
C LEU A 17 9.29 3.39 -2.46
N THR A 18 9.62 4.13 -1.40
CA THR A 18 11.00 4.35 -0.96
C THR A 18 11.70 3.03 -0.63
N ALA A 19 11.02 2.10 0.05
CA ALA A 19 11.56 0.78 0.36
C ALA A 19 11.83 -0.04 -0.91
N VAL A 20 10.90 -0.07 -1.87
CA VAL A 20 11.08 -0.78 -3.15
C VAL A 20 12.23 -0.19 -3.95
N GLU A 21 12.35 1.14 -3.99
CA GLU A 21 13.47 1.82 -4.66
C GLU A 21 14.82 1.62 -3.96
N GLY A 22 14.80 1.41 -2.64
CA GLY A 22 15.93 0.97 -1.84
C GLY A 22 16.33 -0.51 -2.04
N GLY A 23 15.61 -1.25 -2.88
CA GLY A 23 15.92 -2.64 -3.21
C GLY A 23 15.20 -3.69 -2.36
N VAL A 24 14.18 -3.31 -1.59
CA VAL A 24 13.32 -4.27 -0.90
C VAL A 24 12.39 -4.94 -1.92
N ASP A 25 12.48 -6.25 -2.06
CA ASP A 25 11.62 -7.04 -2.96
C ASP A 25 10.22 -7.24 -2.35
N ILE A 26 9.30 -6.32 -2.67
CA ILE A 26 7.88 -6.40 -2.29
C ILE A 26 7.07 -6.82 -3.51
N LYS A 27 6.49 -8.03 -3.48
CA LYS A 27 5.69 -8.58 -4.60
C LYS A 27 4.19 -8.30 -4.46
N GLU A 28 3.71 -8.26 -3.23
CA GLU A 28 2.32 -8.01 -2.90
C GLU A 28 2.27 -7.08 -1.69
N LEU A 29 1.46 -6.04 -1.79
CA LEU A 29 1.19 -5.05 -0.75
C LEU A 29 -0.27 -5.17 -0.34
N ASN A 30 -0.52 -5.51 0.93
CA ASN A 30 -1.85 -5.40 1.50
C ASN A 30 -2.15 -3.92 1.80
N VAL A 31 -3.27 -3.44 1.27
CA VAL A 31 -3.76 -2.08 1.51
C VAL A 31 -4.97 -2.18 2.43
N GLY A 32 -4.74 -1.85 3.71
CA GLY A 32 -5.76 -1.87 4.75
C GLY A 32 -6.61 -0.59 4.75
N SER A 33 -6.65 0.11 5.88
CA SER A 33 -7.35 1.38 5.99
C SER A 33 -6.39 2.56 5.93
N MET A 34 -6.70 3.55 5.08
CA MET A 34 -6.02 4.85 5.06
C MET A 34 -7.00 5.91 5.53
N ALA A 35 -6.70 6.52 6.68
CA ALA A 35 -7.61 7.44 7.35
C ALA A 35 -7.80 8.74 6.55
N HIS A 36 -9.00 9.31 6.65
CA HIS A 36 -9.29 10.61 6.06
C HIS A 36 -8.51 11.72 6.77
N SER A 37 -7.79 12.53 6.00
CA SER A 37 -7.14 13.76 6.45
C SER A 37 -7.51 14.90 5.51
N VAL A 38 -7.29 16.14 5.94
CA VAL A 38 -7.56 17.33 5.13
C VAL A 38 -6.80 17.21 3.79
N GLY A 39 -7.53 17.32 2.68
CA GLY A 39 -6.97 17.22 1.32
C GLY A 39 -7.03 15.83 0.68
N LYS A 40 -7.43 14.77 1.40
CA LYS A 40 -7.63 13.44 0.83
C LYS A 40 -9.08 13.24 0.38
N VAL A 41 -9.26 12.60 -0.77
CA VAL A 41 -10.57 12.23 -1.33
C VAL A 41 -10.90 10.80 -0.89
N VAL A 42 -12.14 10.57 -0.50
CA VAL A 42 -12.62 9.22 -0.16
C VAL A 42 -12.76 8.40 -1.44
N VAL A 43 -11.96 7.35 -1.57
CA VAL A 43 -11.95 6.43 -2.73
C VAL A 43 -12.81 5.19 -2.45
N SER A 44 -12.81 4.73 -1.19
CA SER A 44 -13.68 3.64 -0.73
C SER A 44 -14.08 3.85 0.72
N LYS A 45 -14.93 2.98 1.28
CA LYS A 45 -15.32 3.04 2.70
C LYS A 45 -14.12 3.00 3.66
N VAL A 46 -12.96 2.51 3.20
CA VAL A 46 -11.76 2.32 4.02
C VAL A 46 -10.52 3.05 3.48
N LEU A 47 -10.59 3.67 2.30
CA LEU A 47 -9.47 4.38 1.68
C LEU A 47 -9.81 5.84 1.41
N SER A 48 -9.00 6.74 1.96
CA SER A 48 -8.93 8.14 1.54
C SER A 48 -7.54 8.43 1.00
N MET A 49 -7.45 9.04 -0.17
CA MET A 49 -6.22 9.23 -0.92
C MET A 49 -6.09 10.67 -1.39
N GLY A 50 -4.91 11.26 -1.22
CA GLY A 50 -4.48 12.47 -1.89
C GLY A 50 -3.76 12.15 -3.19
N GLN A 51 -3.32 13.21 -3.87
CA GLN A 51 -2.60 13.09 -5.14
C GLN A 51 -1.26 12.32 -4.98
N GLU A 52 -0.53 12.57 -3.89
CA GLU A 52 0.75 11.91 -3.60
C GLU A 52 0.56 10.39 -3.40
N ASP A 53 -0.50 9.98 -2.69
CA ASP A 53 -0.81 8.57 -2.49
C ASP A 53 -1.03 7.89 -3.85
N VAL A 54 -1.83 8.50 -4.73
CA VAL A 54 -2.13 7.98 -6.08
C VAL A 54 -0.86 7.82 -6.91
N GLU A 55 -0.01 8.84 -6.93
CA GLU A 55 1.26 8.79 -7.67
C GLU A 55 2.20 7.71 -7.14
N ALA A 56 2.22 7.48 -5.82
CA ALA A 56 2.99 6.41 -5.21
C ALA A 56 2.46 5.03 -5.63
N PHE A 57 1.15 4.82 -5.59
CA PHE A 57 0.52 3.56 -6.04
C PHE A 57 0.76 3.29 -7.53
N GLU A 58 0.65 4.30 -8.41
CA GLU A 58 0.95 4.16 -9.83
C GLU A 58 2.41 3.74 -10.07
N LYS A 59 3.37 4.35 -9.37
CA LYS A 59 4.79 3.97 -9.48
C LYS A 59 5.06 2.56 -8.95
N LEU A 60 4.39 2.17 -7.87
CA LEU A 60 4.47 0.81 -7.33
C LEU A 60 3.91 -0.22 -8.32
N GLU A 61 2.78 0.07 -8.98
CA GLU A 61 2.20 -0.77 -10.02
C GLU A 61 3.16 -0.94 -11.21
N GLN A 62 3.77 0.16 -11.68
CA GLN A 62 4.77 0.15 -12.75
C GLN A 62 6.02 -0.68 -12.40
N LYS A 63 6.35 -0.79 -11.11
CA LYS A 63 7.43 -1.65 -10.60
C LYS A 63 6.99 -3.11 -10.40
N GLY A 64 5.73 -3.44 -10.72
CA GLY A 64 5.19 -4.80 -10.67
C GLY A 64 4.66 -5.25 -9.31
N VAL A 65 4.47 -4.30 -8.38
CA VAL A 65 3.85 -4.59 -7.08
C VAL A 65 2.36 -4.84 -7.27
N LYS A 66 1.84 -5.93 -6.70
CA LYS A 66 0.41 -6.23 -6.70
C LYS A 66 -0.25 -5.67 -5.45
N PHE A 67 -1.44 -5.09 -5.60
CA PHE A 67 -2.21 -4.60 -4.47
C PHE A 67 -3.28 -5.59 -4.04
N ASP A 68 -3.45 -5.71 -2.73
CA ASP A 68 -4.46 -6.52 -2.10
C ASP A 68 -5.27 -5.67 -1.12
N VAL A 69 -6.39 -5.10 -1.59
CA VAL A 69 -7.19 -4.15 -0.82
C VAL A 69 -8.15 -4.89 0.11
N ARG A 70 -7.74 -5.12 1.37
CA ARG A 70 -8.51 -5.86 2.38
C ARG A 70 -8.16 -5.41 3.80
N LYS A 71 -9.15 -5.29 4.69
CA LYS A 71 -8.93 -4.91 6.09
C LYS A 71 -8.61 -6.12 6.98
N VAL A 72 -9.24 -7.27 6.72
CA VAL A 72 -8.93 -8.53 7.38
C VAL A 72 -8.83 -9.68 6.36
N PRO A 73 -8.14 -10.78 6.66
CA PRO A 73 -7.98 -11.90 5.72
C PRO A 73 -9.29 -12.53 5.23
N ASN A 74 -10.37 -12.39 6.03
CA ASN A 74 -11.70 -12.88 5.70
C ASN A 74 -12.49 -11.96 4.76
N ASP A 75 -12.00 -10.75 4.47
CA ASP A 75 -12.63 -9.88 3.47
C ASP A 75 -12.37 -10.43 2.06
N SER A 76 -13.36 -10.28 1.16
CA SER A 76 -13.17 -10.57 -0.26
C SER A 76 -12.16 -9.60 -0.88
N ARG A 77 -11.34 -10.07 -1.81
CA ARG A 77 -10.45 -9.21 -2.61
C ARG A 77 -11.30 -8.25 -3.44
N ASP A 78 -11.14 -6.96 -3.23
CA ASP A 78 -11.60 -5.93 -4.15
C ASP A 78 -10.47 -5.62 -5.15
N ASN A 79 -10.84 -5.40 -6.42
CA ASN A 79 -9.94 -5.07 -7.53
C ASN A 79 -9.73 -3.56 -7.65
#